data_AF-A0A429X9N6-F1
#
_entry.id   AF-A0A429X9N6-F1
#
_cell.length_a   1.000
_cell.length_b   1.000
_cell.length_c   1.000
_cell.angle_alpha   90.00
_cell.angle_beta   90.00
_cell.angle_gamma   90.00
#
_symmetry.space_group_name_H-M   'P 1'
#
loop_
_entity.id
_entity.type
_entity.pdbx_description
1 polymer ?
#
loop_
_entity_poly.entity_id
_entity_poly.type
_entity_poly.pdbx_seq_one_letter_code
_entity_poly.pdbx_strand_id
1 'polypeptide(L)'
;MNIKEHNLIMINDENGEDVVGDFLNHLYQKSKESDEAKLHLMFLNSAFNLLSVQPLDTLIKRRTEITITFNGEQRTRRYHLVKPLRVIPIYELRYAMSGNEHLRFLFFPFEYKDQSNYVFVKCFIKTLDPNIDETDRMRDLTYQMYERVKENPELYLEGIEE
;
A
#
# COMPACT_ATOMS: atom_id res chain seq x y z
N MET A 1 -12.81 1.62 22.96
CA MET A 1 -11.50 2.04 22.42
C MET A 1 -11.82 2.69 21.09
N ASN A 2 -11.65 4.00 20.94
CA ASN A 2 -11.86 4.64 19.64
C ASN A 2 -10.76 4.17 18.70
N ILE A 3 -11.15 3.51 17.62
CA ILE A 3 -10.24 3.17 16.54
C ILE A 3 -9.96 4.48 15.80
N LYS A 4 -8.72 4.96 15.82
CA LYS A 4 -8.32 6.09 14.99
C LYS A 4 -8.29 5.59 13.55
N GLU A 5 -9.17 6.12 12.70
CA GLU A 5 -9.13 5.83 11.27
C GLU A 5 -7.97 6.60 10.63
N HIS A 6 -7.35 5.97 9.64
CA HIS A 6 -6.25 6.50 8.88
C HIS A 6 -6.67 6.65 7.42
N ASN A 7 -6.55 7.85 6.87
CA ASN A 7 -6.77 8.11 5.46
C ASN A 7 -5.65 7.45 4.64
N LEU A 8 -6.01 6.83 3.52
CA LEU A 8 -5.01 6.29 2.60
C LEU A 8 -4.88 7.26 1.44
N ILE A 9 -3.73 7.90 1.34
CA ILE A 9 -3.48 8.95 0.36
C ILE A 9 -2.45 8.43 -0.63
N MET A 10 -2.71 8.59 -1.92
CA MET A 10 -1.76 8.29 -2.98
C MET A 10 -1.28 9.62 -3.54
N ILE A 11 0.04 9.79 -3.65
CA ILE A 11 0.64 11.00 -4.20
C ILE A 11 1.57 10.66 -5.35
N ASN A 12 1.78 11.63 -6.22
CA ASN A 12 2.79 11.54 -7.26
C ASN A 12 4.19 11.38 -6.65
N ASP A 13 5.05 10.67 -7.36
CA ASP A 13 6.42 10.39 -6.94
C ASP A 13 7.37 11.59 -7.13
N GLU A 14 8.67 11.36 -6.94
CA GLU A 14 9.69 12.39 -7.05
C GLU A 14 9.82 13.04 -8.44
N ASN A 15 9.29 12.38 -9.47
CA ASN A 15 9.27 12.80 -10.87
C ASN A 15 7.90 13.33 -11.30
N GLY A 16 6.90 13.31 -10.41
CA GLY A 16 5.54 13.75 -10.71
C GLY A 16 4.63 12.66 -11.30
N GLU A 17 5.01 11.38 -11.20
CA GLU A 17 4.22 10.25 -11.72
C GLU A 17 3.34 9.61 -10.64
N ASP A 18 2.07 9.33 -10.95
CA ASP A 18 1.13 8.62 -10.06
C ASP A 18 1.29 7.08 -10.18
N VAL A 19 2.45 6.58 -9.77
CA VAL A 19 2.81 5.16 -9.92
C VAL A 19 1.81 4.22 -9.24
N VAL A 20 1.28 4.62 -8.07
CA VAL A 20 0.35 3.80 -7.29
C VAL A 20 -1.05 3.83 -7.90
N GLY A 21 -1.56 5.02 -8.24
CA GLY A 21 -2.87 5.19 -8.88
C GLY A 21 -2.92 4.51 -10.25
N ASP A 22 -1.88 4.67 -11.07
CA ASP A 22 -1.76 4.02 -12.38
C ASP A 22 -1.80 2.49 -12.26
N PHE A 23 -1.07 1.92 -11.29
CA PHE A 23 -1.09 0.48 -11.05
C PHE A 23 -2.48 -0.01 -10.64
N LEU A 24 -3.13 0.67 -9.69
CA LEU A 24 -4.45 0.28 -9.19
C LEU A 24 -5.53 0.45 -10.25
N ASN A 25 -5.47 1.51 -11.05
CA ASN A 25 -6.37 1.70 -12.18
C ASN A 25 -6.18 0.59 -13.23
N HIS A 26 -4.92 0.25 -13.57
CA HIS A 26 -4.64 -0.87 -14.48
C HIS A 26 -5.20 -2.21 -13.96
N LEU A 27 -4.99 -2.50 -12.66
CA LEU A 27 -5.55 -3.69 -12.03
C LEU A 27 -7.09 -3.67 -12.04
N TYR A 28 -7.69 -2.51 -11.80
CA TYR A 28 -9.14 -2.32 -11.88
C TYR A 28 -9.68 -2.57 -13.29
N GLN A 29 -9.04 -2.03 -14.34
CA GLN A 29 -9.47 -2.32 -15.71
C GLN A 29 -9.38 -3.82 -16.01
N LYS A 30 -8.26 -4.47 -15.65
CA LYS A 30 -8.10 -5.93 -15.81
C LYS A 30 -9.16 -6.73 -15.05
N SER A 31 -9.60 -6.26 -13.88
CA SER A 31 -10.62 -6.94 -13.08
C SER A 31 -11.99 -7.05 -13.75
N LYS A 32 -12.26 -6.21 -14.76
CA LYS A 32 -13.50 -6.26 -15.54
C LYS A 32 -13.54 -7.43 -16.51
N GLU A 33 -12.38 -7.98 -16.84
CA GLU A 33 -12.20 -9.00 -17.88
C GLU A 33 -11.61 -10.31 -17.33
N SER A 34 -11.00 -10.28 -16.15
CA SER A 34 -10.33 -11.43 -15.53
C SER A 34 -10.74 -11.64 -14.07
N ASP A 35 -11.25 -12.84 -13.78
CA ASP A 35 -11.58 -13.29 -12.42
C ASP A 35 -10.37 -13.28 -11.49
N GLU A 36 -9.18 -13.59 -12.02
CA GLU A 36 -7.93 -13.54 -11.25
C GLU A 36 -7.60 -12.10 -10.82
N ALA A 37 -7.66 -11.16 -11.76
CA ALA A 37 -7.43 -9.75 -11.46
C ALA A 37 -8.48 -9.20 -10.47
N LYS A 38 -9.74 -9.61 -10.61
CA LYS A 38 -10.83 -9.28 -9.69
C LYS A 38 -10.59 -9.83 -8.29
N LEU A 39 -10.14 -11.07 -8.18
CA LEU A 39 -9.75 -11.67 -6.90
C LEU A 39 -8.61 -10.87 -6.24
N HIS A 40 -7.59 -10.46 -7.01
CA HIS A 40 -6.50 -9.64 -6.50
C HIS A 40 -6.96 -8.29 -5.98
N LEU A 41 -7.78 -7.60 -6.76
CA LEU A 41 -8.34 -6.31 -6.37
C LEU A 41 -9.15 -6.41 -5.07
N MET A 42 -9.98 -7.44 -4.92
CA MET A 42 -10.77 -7.64 -3.70
C MET A 42 -9.90 -7.88 -2.46
N PHE A 43 -8.83 -8.66 -2.58
CA PHE A 43 -7.88 -8.84 -1.48
C PHE A 43 -7.12 -7.55 -1.15
N LEU A 44 -6.72 -6.77 -2.17
CA LEU A 44 -6.05 -5.48 -1.96
C LEU A 44 -6.97 -4.46 -1.30
N ASN A 45 -8.22 -4.35 -1.72
CA ASN A 45 -9.21 -3.49 -1.07
C ASN A 45 -9.40 -3.88 0.41
N SER A 46 -9.44 -5.17 0.70
CA SER A 46 -9.53 -5.66 2.08
C SER A 46 -8.25 -5.35 2.88
N ALA A 47 -7.07 -5.43 2.26
CA ALA A 47 -5.80 -5.05 2.87
C ALA A 47 -5.74 -3.55 3.17
N PHE A 48 -6.18 -2.70 2.24
CA PHE A 48 -6.27 -1.26 2.43
C PHE A 48 -7.26 -0.91 3.55
N ASN A 49 -8.45 -1.50 3.55
CA ASN A 49 -9.43 -1.29 4.63
C ASN A 49 -8.88 -1.74 6.01
N LEU A 50 -8.13 -2.83 6.06
CA LEU A 50 -7.47 -3.22 7.31
C LEU A 50 -6.40 -2.21 7.72
N LEU A 51 -5.63 -1.69 6.76
CA LEU A 51 -4.62 -0.67 7.04
C LEU A 51 -5.27 0.62 7.58
N SER A 52 -6.40 1.06 7.04
CA SER A 52 -7.07 2.29 7.47
C SER A 52 -7.64 2.21 8.89
N VAL A 53 -8.00 1.01 9.39
CA VAL A 53 -8.66 0.86 10.70
C VAL A 53 -7.85 0.12 11.75
N GLN A 54 -6.77 -0.58 11.39
CA GLN A 54 -5.96 -1.31 12.38
C GLN A 54 -4.72 -0.52 12.77
N PRO A 55 -4.34 -0.52 14.06
CA PRO A 55 -3.08 0.07 14.48
C PRO A 55 -1.89 -0.55 13.73
N LEU A 56 -1.00 0.29 13.19
CA LEU A 56 0.15 -0.14 12.39
C LEU A 56 1.00 -1.21 13.09
N ASP A 57 1.23 -1.01 14.39
CA ASP A 57 1.95 -1.93 15.28
C ASP A 57 1.38 -3.35 15.28
N THR A 58 0.05 -3.48 15.22
CA THR A 58 -0.65 -4.77 15.16
C THR A 58 -0.36 -5.46 13.84
N LEU A 59 -0.44 -4.72 12.73
CA LEU A 59 -0.21 -5.22 11.37
C LEU A 59 1.25 -5.62 11.12
N ILE A 60 2.19 -5.00 11.82
CA ILE A 60 3.62 -5.34 11.77
C ILE A 60 3.90 -6.63 12.55
N LYS A 61 3.38 -6.73 13.78
CA LYS A 61 3.75 -7.80 14.73
C LYS A 61 3.08 -9.13 14.42
N ARG A 62 1.97 -9.14 13.68
CA ARG A 62 1.13 -10.34 13.50
C ARG A 62 0.94 -10.67 12.03
N ARG A 63 0.76 -11.97 11.74
CA ARG A 63 0.20 -12.38 10.45
C ARG A 63 -1.26 -11.97 10.41
N THR A 64 -1.64 -11.27 9.35
CA THR A 64 -3.01 -10.86 9.09
C THR A 64 -3.68 -11.94 8.25
N GLU A 65 -4.91 -12.29 8.64
CA GLU A 65 -5.78 -13.14 7.84
C GLU A 65 -6.80 -12.25 7.14
N ILE A 66 -6.91 -12.41 5.82
CA ILE A 66 -7.90 -11.72 5.00
C ILE A 66 -8.76 -12.79 4.35
N THR A 67 -10.06 -12.69 4.54
CA THR A 67 -11.06 -13.55 3.91
C THR A 67 -11.98 -12.71 3.05
N ILE A 68 -12.15 -13.12 1.79
CA ILE A 68 -13.11 -12.52 0.86
C ILE A 68 -14.07 -13.59 0.34
N THR A 69 -15.26 -13.18 -0.05
CA THR A 69 -16.21 -14.03 -0.77
C THR A 69 -16.10 -13.74 -2.26
N PHE A 70 -15.76 -14.75 -3.06
CA PHE A 70 -15.63 -14.64 -4.52
C PHE A 70 -16.42 -15.76 -5.19
N ASN A 71 -17.35 -15.41 -6.09
CA ASN A 71 -18.24 -16.36 -6.77
C ASN A 71 -18.96 -17.34 -5.81
N GLY A 72 -19.37 -16.83 -4.63
CA GLY A 72 -20.07 -17.62 -3.60
C GLY A 72 -19.15 -18.46 -2.69
N GLU A 73 -17.84 -18.50 -2.96
CA GLU A 73 -16.88 -19.25 -2.16
C GLU A 73 -16.01 -18.33 -1.31
N GLN A 74 -15.69 -18.76 -0.08
CA GLN A 74 -14.72 -18.07 0.74
C GLN A 74 -13.29 -18.39 0.29
N ARG A 75 -12.48 -17.33 0.18
CA ARG A 75 -11.05 -17.40 -0.12
C ARG A 75 -10.31 -16.69 1.00
N THR A 76 -9.39 -17.39 1.64
CA THR A 76 -8.60 -16.86 2.76
C THR A 76 -7.12 -16.83 2.40
N ARG A 77 -6.45 -15.72 2.75
CA ARG A 77 -4.99 -15.59 2.66
C ARG A 77 -4.45 -15.09 4.00
N ARG A 78 -3.32 -15.66 4.41
CA ARG A 78 -2.64 -15.29 5.65
C ARG A 78 -1.18 -14.93 5.40
N TYR A 79 -0.80 -13.69 5.73
CA TYR A 79 0.56 -13.20 5.49
C TYR A 79 0.90 -12.02 6.41
N HIS A 80 2.19 -11.66 6.48
CA HIS A 80 2.62 -10.43 7.13
C HIS A 80 2.28 -9.25 6.21
N LEU A 81 1.22 -8.54 6.54
CA LEU A 81 0.65 -7.50 5.69
C LEU A 81 1.56 -6.27 5.60
N VAL A 82 2.12 -5.83 6.73
CA VAL A 82 2.99 -4.66 6.79
C VAL A 82 4.37 -5.07 7.28
N LYS A 83 5.41 -4.49 6.69
CA LYS A 83 6.78 -4.59 7.19
C LYS A 83 7.42 -3.20 7.28
N PRO A 84 8.03 -2.84 8.44
CA PRO A 84 8.88 -1.66 8.51
C PRO A 84 10.17 -1.88 7.70
N LEU A 85 10.56 -0.89 6.91
CA LEU A 85 11.84 -0.91 6.20
C LEU A 85 12.94 -0.30 7.07
N ARG A 86 14.20 -0.46 6.64
CA ARG A 86 15.38 -0.01 7.41
C ARG A 86 15.43 1.51 7.60
N VAL A 87 14.86 2.27 6.66
CA VAL A 87 14.77 3.73 6.73
C VAL A 87 13.41 4.09 7.31
N ILE A 88 13.41 4.81 8.43
CA ILE A 88 12.21 5.24 9.15
C ILE A 88 11.80 6.63 8.62
N PRO A 89 10.50 6.92 8.39
CA PRO A 89 9.33 6.11 8.75
C PRO A 89 8.74 5.32 7.56
N ILE A 90 9.55 4.60 6.78
CA ILE A 90 9.07 3.91 5.58
C ILE A 90 8.61 2.49 5.89
N TYR A 91 7.42 2.17 5.38
CA TYR A 91 6.78 0.87 5.51
C TYR A 91 6.45 0.28 4.14
N GLU A 92 6.33 -1.03 4.11
CA GLU A 92 5.96 -1.81 2.94
C GLU A 92 4.67 -2.57 3.23
N LEU A 93 3.62 -2.30 2.44
CA LEU A 93 2.42 -3.13 2.35
C LEU A 93 2.71 -4.27 1.37
N ARG A 94 2.51 -5.50 1.82
CA ARG A 94 2.90 -6.73 1.12
C ARG A 94 1.68 -7.46 0.63
N TYR A 95 1.68 -7.78 -0.66
CA TYR A 95 0.69 -8.66 -1.26
C TYR A 95 1.39 -9.72 -2.12
N ALA A 96 1.00 -10.98 -1.96
CA ALA A 96 1.42 -12.04 -2.88
C ALA A 96 0.41 -12.09 -4.01
N MET A 97 0.81 -11.73 -5.23
CA MET A 97 -0.05 -11.87 -6.41
C MET A 97 -0.15 -13.37 -6.72
N SER A 98 0.98 -14.02 -6.92
CA SER A 98 1.09 -15.45 -7.22
C SER A 98 2.16 -16.11 -6.33
N GLY A 99 2.50 -17.37 -6.61
CA GLY A 99 3.56 -18.08 -5.90
C GLY A 99 4.95 -17.47 -6.10
N ASN A 100 5.18 -16.75 -7.21
CA ASN A 100 6.46 -16.11 -7.50
C ASN A 100 6.37 -14.58 -7.49
N GLU A 101 5.21 -13.98 -7.72
CA GLU A 101 5.07 -12.53 -7.84
C GLU A 101 4.53 -11.90 -6.57
N HIS A 102 5.23 -10.86 -6.13
CA HIS A 102 5.01 -10.20 -4.86
C HIS A 102 4.93 -8.70 -5.05
N LEU A 103 3.71 -8.18 -5.01
CA LEU A 103 3.42 -6.76 -5.06
C LEU A 103 3.76 -6.08 -3.72
N ARG A 104 4.40 -4.92 -3.82
CA ARG A 104 4.80 -4.06 -2.73
C ARG A 104 4.27 -2.67 -2.97
N PHE A 105 3.65 -2.08 -1.96
CA PHE A 105 3.38 -0.66 -1.92
C PHE A 105 4.22 -0.05 -0.79
N LEU A 106 4.91 1.04 -1.07
CA LEU A 106 5.71 1.77 -0.08
C LEU A 106 4.97 3.02 0.34
N PHE A 107 4.91 3.21 1.66
CA PHE A 107 4.18 4.30 2.28
C PHE A 107 4.85 4.76 3.59
N PHE A 108 4.41 5.90 4.09
CA PHE A 108 4.77 6.41 5.41
C PHE A 108 3.56 7.00 6.14
N PRO A 109 3.51 6.93 7.48
CA PRO A 109 2.52 7.65 8.28
C PRO A 109 2.82 9.15 8.29
N PHE A 110 1.77 9.97 8.21
CA PHE A 110 1.88 11.43 8.30
C PHE A 110 0.62 12.03 8.93
N GLU A 111 0.78 12.92 9.91
CA GLU A 111 -0.34 13.65 10.52
C GLU A 111 -0.45 15.04 9.88
N TYR A 112 -1.63 15.39 9.38
CA TYR A 112 -1.89 16.69 8.77
C TYR A 112 -3.31 17.15 9.13
N LYS A 113 -3.46 18.40 9.63
CA LYS A 113 -4.75 18.98 10.05
C LYS A 113 -5.59 18.04 10.94
N ASP A 114 -4.97 17.47 11.97
CA ASP A 114 -5.58 16.50 12.92
C ASP A 114 -6.06 15.17 12.30
N GLN A 115 -5.74 14.93 11.01
CA GLN A 115 -6.00 13.67 10.33
C GLN A 115 -4.74 12.80 10.31
N SER A 116 -4.93 11.50 10.55
CA SER A 116 -3.87 10.51 10.39
C SER A 116 -3.90 9.96 8.98
N ASN A 117 -2.76 9.98 8.30
CA ASN A 117 -2.68 9.54 6.91
C ASN A 117 -1.60 8.47 6.75
N TYR A 118 -1.84 7.51 5.87
CA TYR A 118 -0.80 6.68 5.26
C TYR A 118 -0.62 7.12 3.81
N VAL A 119 0.54 7.70 3.53
CA VAL A 119 0.86 8.31 2.24
C VAL A 119 1.65 7.31 1.41
N PHE A 120 1.03 6.81 0.35
CA PHE A 120 1.58 5.88 -0.63
C PHE A 120 2.22 6.64 -1.79
N VAL A 121 3.42 6.20 -2.18
CA VAL A 121 4.23 6.88 -3.21
C VAL A 121 4.67 5.93 -4.31
N LYS A 122 5.13 4.73 -3.95
CA LYS A 122 5.68 3.76 -4.91
C LYS A 122 4.96 2.44 -4.79
N CYS A 123 4.81 1.74 -5.91
CA CYS A 123 4.53 0.32 -5.90
C CYS A 123 5.34 -0.42 -6.97
N PHE A 124 5.64 -1.69 -6.72
CA PHE A 124 6.38 -2.54 -7.65
C PHE A 124 6.10 -4.01 -7.37
N ILE A 125 6.29 -4.85 -8.39
CA ILE A 125 6.23 -6.30 -8.26
C ILE A 125 7.66 -6.83 -8.27
N LYS A 126 8.01 -7.64 -7.26
CA LYS A 126 9.27 -8.39 -7.25
C LYS A 126 9.00 -9.89 -7.29
N THR A 127 9.94 -10.63 -7.88
CA THR A 127 9.97 -12.09 -7.80
C THR A 127 10.63 -12.57 -6.50
N LEU A 128 10.50 -13.85 -6.16
CA LEU A 128 11.19 -14.44 -5.01
C LEU A 128 12.71 -14.39 -5.14
N ASP A 129 13.21 -14.57 -6.37
CA ASP A 129 14.62 -14.51 -6.73
C ASP A 129 14.82 -13.41 -7.79
N PRO A 130 14.91 -12.14 -7.39
CA PRO A 130 15.09 -11.05 -8.33
C PRO A 130 16.56 -10.89 -8.68
N ASN A 131 16.86 -10.67 -9.97
CA ASN A 131 18.22 -10.33 -10.42
C ASN A 131 18.73 -9.01 -9.79
N ILE A 132 17.81 -8.09 -9.45
CA ILE A 132 18.08 -6.83 -8.76
C ILE A 132 16.97 -6.61 -7.72
N ASP A 133 17.33 -6.44 -6.44
CA ASP A 133 16.35 -6.10 -5.42
C ASP A 133 16.08 -4.58 -5.42
N GLU A 134 14.99 -4.17 -6.08
CA GLU A 134 14.60 -2.76 -6.16
C GLU A 134 14.12 -2.16 -4.83
N THR A 135 13.91 -2.99 -3.79
CA THR A 135 13.31 -2.54 -2.52
C THR A 135 14.11 -1.41 -1.88
N ASP A 136 15.44 -1.49 -1.91
CA ASP A 136 16.30 -0.45 -1.30
C ASP A 136 16.21 0.88 -2.07
N ARG A 137 16.24 0.82 -3.41
CA ARG A 137 16.07 2.01 -4.26
C ARG A 137 14.70 2.65 -4.05
N MET A 138 13.63 1.86 -4.11
CA MET A 138 12.27 2.35 -3.95
C MET A 138 12.03 2.93 -2.56
N ARG A 139 12.62 2.33 -1.52
CA ARG A 139 12.59 2.86 -0.15
C ARG A 139 13.23 4.24 -0.07
N ASP A 140 14.42 4.40 -0.65
CA ASP A 140 15.15 5.66 -0.56
C ASP A 140 14.43 6.79 -1.31
N LEU A 141 13.83 6.48 -2.46
CA LEU A 141 12.96 7.43 -3.18
C LEU A 141 11.70 7.77 -2.38
N THR A 142 11.06 6.78 -1.75
CA THR A 142 9.91 7.01 -0.87
C THR A 142 10.29 7.90 0.33
N TYR A 143 11.50 7.75 0.87
CA TYR A 143 12.01 8.61 1.94
C TYR A 143 12.26 10.05 1.48
N GLN A 144 12.77 10.25 0.26
CA GLN A 144 12.87 11.60 -0.31
C GLN A 144 11.49 12.26 -0.42
N MET A 145 10.47 11.51 -0.81
CA MET A 145 9.10 12.01 -0.85
C MET A 145 8.55 12.31 0.54
N TYR A 146 8.87 11.51 1.56
CA TYR A 146 8.55 11.83 2.96
C TYR A 146 9.12 13.19 3.38
N GLU A 147 10.40 13.46 3.09
CA GLU A 147 11.01 14.76 3.44
C GLU A 147 10.33 15.92 2.67
N ARG A 148 9.99 15.74 1.38
CA ARG A 148 9.26 16.76 0.61
C ARG A 148 7.87 17.05 1.18
N VAL A 149 7.10 16.01 1.54
CA VAL A 149 5.78 16.15 2.18
C VAL A 149 5.91 16.80 3.56
N LYS A 150 6.97 16.49 4.30
CA LYS A 150 7.22 17.11 5.61
C LYS A 150 7.53 18.60 5.50
N GLU A 151 8.25 19.02 4.46
CA GLU A 151 8.58 20.42 4.20
C GLU A 151 7.40 21.23 3.68
N ASN A 152 6.54 20.64 2.83
CA ASN A 152 5.42 21.34 2.18
C ASN A 152 4.15 20.45 2.13
N PRO A 153 3.56 20.08 3.29
CA PRO A 153 2.47 19.10 3.32
C PRO A 153 1.25 19.52 2.53
N GLU A 154 0.95 20.82 2.47
CA GLU A 154 -0.17 21.38 1.72
C GLU A 154 -0.10 21.06 0.23
N LEU A 155 1.09 21.05 -0.37
CA LEU A 155 1.28 20.77 -1.80
C LEU A 155 0.86 19.34 -2.17
N TYR A 156 0.97 18.41 -1.22
CA TYR A 156 0.76 16.98 -1.46
C TYR A 156 -0.53 16.45 -0.86
N LEU A 157 -1.06 17.12 0.17
CA LEU A 157 -2.18 16.61 0.96
C LEU A 157 -3.43 17.51 0.87
N GLU A 158 -3.35 18.73 0.33
CA GLU A 158 -4.56 19.53 0.04
C GLU A 158 -5.17 19.15 -1.31
N GLY A 159 -6.51 19.11 -1.39
CA GLY A 159 -7.24 18.87 -2.63
C GLY A 159 -7.38 17.39 -3.02
N ILE A 160 -6.90 16.46 -2.20
CA ILE A 160 -7.25 15.04 -2.29
C ILE A 160 -8.60 14.88 -1.55
N GLU A 161 -9.69 15.28 -2.21
CA GLU A 161 -11.05 15.09 -1.71
C GLU A 161 -11.46 13.61 -1.86
N GLU A 162 -12.23 13.10 -0.88
CA GLU A 162 -12.77 11.73 -0.81
C GLU A 162 -13.72 11.36 -1.95
#